data_AF-A0A928P229-F1
#
_entry.id   AF-A0A928P229-F1
#
_cell.length_a   1.000
_cell.length_b   1.000
_cell.length_c   1.000
_cell.angle_alpha   90.00
_cell.angle_beta   90.00
_cell.angle_gamma   90.00
#
_symmetry.space_group_name_H-M   'P 1'
#
loop_
_entity.id
_entity.type
_entity.pdbx_description
1 polymer ?
#
loop_
_entity_poly.entity_id
_entity_poly.type
_entity_poly.pdbx_seq_one_letter_code
_entity_poly.pdbx_strand_id
1 'polypeptide(L)'
;MTIRQGTKEDIKIISAAEAVSFPAAEAASEGSFIRRMELYPQGFWLSFEGDSFIGFVNGMESDEADLSDDMYENARLYKKDVYKRYPG
;
A
#
# COMPACT_ATOMS: atom_id res chain seq x y z
N MET A 1 13.26 14.08 -8.41
CA MET A 1 12.30 13.10 -7.91
C MET A 1 12.89 12.42 -6.67
N THR A 2 12.13 12.35 -5.59
CA THR A 2 12.54 11.72 -4.32
C THR A 2 11.52 10.66 -3.97
N ILE A 3 11.99 9.48 -3.58
CA ILE A 3 11.15 8.39 -3.09
C ILE A 3 11.44 8.17 -1.61
N ARG A 4 10.39 8.07 -0.80
CA ARG A 4 10.50 7.74 0.62
C ARG A 4 9.42 6.78 1.07
N GLN A 5 9.67 6.12 2.19
CA GLN A 5 8.65 5.31 2.83
C GLN A 5 7.52 6.21 3.36
N GLY A 6 6.29 5.72 3.24
CA GLY A 6 5.09 6.41 3.75
C GLY A 6 4.99 6.37 5.26
N THR A 7 4.34 7.37 5.84
CA THR A 7 3.96 7.42 7.26
C THR A 7 2.44 7.53 7.40
N LYS A 8 1.95 7.42 8.64
CA LYS A 8 0.51 7.62 8.92
C LYS A 8 0.01 9.02 8.54
N GLU A 9 0.89 10.02 8.52
CA GLU A 9 0.54 11.40 8.14
C GLU A 9 0.21 11.51 6.64
N ASP A 10 0.72 10.59 5.83
CA ASP A 10 0.49 10.55 4.39
C ASP A 10 -0.84 9.92 4.00
N ILE A 11 -1.57 9.30 4.93
CA ILE A 11 -2.80 8.55 4.62
C ILE A 11 -3.84 9.43 3.91
N LYS A 12 -3.95 10.70 4.32
CA LYS A 12 -4.88 11.63 3.69
C LYS A 12 -4.55 11.90 2.22
N ILE A 13 -3.27 12.09 1.90
CA ILE A 13 -2.84 12.37 0.52
C ILE A 13 -2.92 11.11 -0.34
N ILE A 14 -2.63 9.94 0.24
CA ILE A 14 -2.80 8.63 -0.42
C ILE A 14 -4.27 8.37 -0.75
N SER A 15 -5.17 8.53 0.22
CA SER A 15 -6.61 8.31 0.04
C SER A 15 -7.22 9.27 -1.00
N ALA A 16 -6.79 10.54 -0.99
CA ALA A 16 -7.21 11.51 -1.98
C ALA A 16 -6.71 11.15 -3.40
N ALA A 17 -5.46 10.71 -3.52
CA ALA A 17 -4.90 10.26 -4.79
C ALA A 17 -5.66 9.05 -5.34
N GLU A 18 -6.01 8.09 -4.48
CA GLU A 18 -6.81 6.92 -4.86
C GLU A 18 -8.19 7.30 -5.38
N ALA A 19 -8.90 8.19 -4.68
CA ALA A 19 -10.25 8.65 -5.06
C ALA A 19 -10.29 9.42 -6.39
N VAL A 20 -9.17 10.02 -6.82
CA VAL A 20 -9.05 10.68 -8.13
C VAL A 20 -8.64 9.69 -9.21
N SER A 21 -7.90 8.64 -8.85
CA SER A 21 -7.34 7.66 -9.79
C SER A 21 -8.34 6.56 -10.17
N PHE A 22 -9.28 6.24 -9.28
CA PHE A 22 -10.21 5.12 -9.44
C PHE A 22 -11.68 5.54 -9.26
N PRO A 23 -12.63 4.84 -9.90
CA PRO A 23 -14.05 4.96 -9.58
C PRO A 23 -14.31 4.72 -8.09
N ALA A 24 -15.34 5.37 -7.52
CA ALA A 24 -15.65 5.25 -6.08
C ALA A 24 -15.92 3.81 -5.61
N ALA A 25 -16.35 2.92 -6.52
CA ALA A 25 -16.57 1.50 -6.21
C ALA A 25 -15.27 0.69 -6.12
N GLU A 26 -14.18 1.17 -6.72
CA GLU A 26 -12.87 0.50 -6.79
C GLU A 26 -11.83 1.16 -5.88
N ALA A 27 -12.02 2.45 -5.55
CA ALA A 27 -11.10 3.21 -4.73
C ALA A 27 -11.05 2.66 -3.28
N ALA A 28 -9.84 2.35 -2.81
CA ALA A 28 -9.63 1.98 -1.42
C ALA A 28 -9.97 3.15 -0.47
N SER A 29 -10.72 2.84 0.60
CA SER A 29 -11.08 3.85 1.61
C SER A 29 -9.89 4.23 2.51
N GLU A 30 -9.96 5.41 3.13
CA GLU A 30 -8.99 5.86 4.14
C GLU A 30 -8.81 4.83 5.27
N GLY A 31 -9.91 4.22 5.74
CA GLY A 31 -9.87 3.16 6.76
C GLY A 31 -9.18 1.88 6.28
N SER A 32 -9.16 1.60 4.98
CA SER A 32 -8.35 0.53 4.40
C SER A 32 -6.87 0.87 4.54
N PHE A 33 -6.46 2.07 4.11
CA PHE A 33 -5.07 2.52 4.21
C PHE A 33 -4.55 2.60 5.64
N ILE A 34 -5.37 3.04 6.61
CA ILE A 34 -5.00 2.99 8.04
C ILE A 34 -4.64 1.57 8.46
N ARG A 35 -5.50 0.58 8.16
CA ARG A 35 -5.26 -0.82 8.52
C ARG A 35 -4.03 -1.40 7.82
N ARG A 36 -3.85 -1.10 6.53
CA ARG A 36 -2.67 -1.54 5.76
C ARG A 36 -1.37 -0.95 6.34
N MET A 37 -1.36 0.34 6.67
CA MET A 37 -0.21 1.04 7.26
C MET A 37 0.10 0.54 8.69
N GLU A 38 -0.89 0.05 9.43
CA GLU A 38 -0.68 -0.57 10.74
C GLU A 38 -0.07 -1.97 10.66
N LEU A 39 -0.40 -2.74 9.62
CA LEU A 39 0.03 -4.13 9.48
C LEU A 39 1.35 -4.28 8.70
N TYR A 40 1.55 -3.49 7.65
CA TYR A 40 2.74 -3.55 6.79
C TYR A 40 3.20 -2.16 6.33
N PRO A 41 3.61 -1.26 7.25
CA PRO A 41 4.06 0.09 6.89
C PRO A 41 5.26 0.12 5.92
N GLN A 42 6.06 -0.95 5.88
CA GLN A 42 7.17 -1.11 4.94
C GLN A 42 6.74 -1.27 3.47
N GLY A 43 5.47 -1.62 3.25
CA GLY A 43 4.91 -1.79 1.92
C GLY A 43 4.57 -0.48 1.22
N PHE A 44 4.64 0.67 1.90
CA PHE A 44 4.22 1.96 1.38
C PHE A 44 5.39 2.81 0.90
N TRP A 45 5.38 3.18 -0.37
CA TRP A 45 6.39 4.05 -0.98
C TRP A 45 5.73 5.20 -1.73
N LEU A 46 6.19 6.41 -1.47
CA LEU A 46 5.66 7.64 -2.07
C LEU A 46 6.74 8.31 -2.90
N SER A 47 6.33 8.92 -4.01
CA SER A 47 7.20 9.69 -4.90
C SER A 47 6.83 11.16 -4.87
N PHE A 48 7.85 12.01 -4.91
CA PHE A 48 7.73 13.47 -4.88
C PHE A 48 8.60 14.13 -5.95
N GLU A 49 8.10 15.22 -6.52
CA GLU A 49 8.88 16.19 -7.29
C GLU A 49 9.01 17.50 -6.48
N GLY A 50 10.16 17.69 -5.85
CA GLY A 50 10.29 18.71 -4.80
C GLY A 50 9.39 18.36 -3.62
N ASP A 51 8.52 19.30 -3.23
CA ASP A 51 7.50 19.09 -2.20
C ASP A 51 6.17 18.57 -2.76
N SER A 52 6.05 18.43 -4.09
CA SER A 52 4.83 17.98 -4.74
C SER A 52 4.74 16.46 -4.72
N PHE A 53 3.67 15.92 -4.13
CA PHE A 53 3.33 14.51 -4.21
C PHE A 53 2.88 14.15 -5.62
N ILE A 54 3.47 13.10 -6.21
CA ILE A 54 3.16 12.69 -7.59
C ILE A 54 2.61 11.26 -7.69
N GLY A 55 2.64 10.48 -6.61
CA GLY A 55 2.08 9.14 -6.59
C GLY A 55 2.62 8.27 -5.46
N PHE A 56 2.03 7.09 -5.32
CA PHE A 56 2.44 6.09 -4.34
C PHE A 56 2.27 4.68 -4.91
N VAL A 57 2.94 3.73 -4.28
CA VAL A 57 2.67 2.30 -4.42
C VAL A 57 2.50 1.70 -3.03
N ASN A 58 1.59 0.75 -2.88
CA ASN A 58 1.49 -0.06 -1.69
C ASN A 58 1.35 -1.55 -2.03
N GLY A 59 1.93 -2.41 -1.20
CA GLY A 59 1.86 -3.86 -1.39
C GLY A 59 1.98 -4.62 -0.08
N MET A 60 1.18 -5.67 0.03
CA MET A 60 1.28 -6.67 1.08
C MET A 60 2.41 -7.66 0.73
N GLU A 61 3.24 -8.03 1.71
CA GLU A 61 4.09 -9.22 1.57
C GLU A 61 3.20 -10.47 1.58
N SER A 62 3.34 -11.32 0.56
CA SER A 62 2.58 -12.57 0.43
C SER A 62 3.42 -13.66 -0.19
N ASP A 63 3.17 -14.91 0.23
CA ASP A 63 3.71 -16.16 -0.31
C ASP A 63 2.93 -16.71 -1.50
N GLU A 64 1.86 -16.03 -1.90
CA GLU A 64 1.11 -16.32 -3.11
C GLU A 64 1.77 -15.63 -4.33
N ALA A 65 1.77 -16.32 -5.47
CA ALA A 65 2.39 -15.80 -6.70
C ALA A 65 1.63 -14.60 -7.29
N ASP A 66 0.32 -14.54 -7.07
CA ASP A 66 -0.57 -13.50 -7.55
C ASP A 66 -1.20 -12.75 -6.36
N LEU A 67 -1.19 -11.41 -6.43
CA LEU A 67 -1.93 -10.57 -5.49
C LEU A 67 -3.37 -10.45 -5.96
N SER A 68 -4.31 -11.01 -5.20
CA SER A 68 -5.75 -10.88 -5.49
C SER A 68 -6.36 -9.66 -4.79
N ASP A 69 -7.47 -9.15 -5.34
CA ASP A 69 -8.20 -8.02 -4.75
C ASP A 69 -8.64 -8.31 -3.30
N ASP A 70 -9.01 -9.56 -3.00
CA ASP A 70 -9.34 -10.04 -1.65
C ASP A 70 -8.22 -9.78 -0.63
N MET A 71 -6.95 -9.79 -1.06
CA MET A 71 -5.80 -9.54 -0.19
C MET A 71 -5.64 -8.06 0.15
N TYR A 72 -6.13 -7.17 -0.72
CA TYR A 72 -6.19 -5.73 -0.49
C TYR A 72 -7.40 -5.34 0.36
N GLU A 73 -8.48 -6.11 0.33
CA GLU A 73 -9.67 -5.93 1.16
C GLU A 73 -9.52 -6.54 2.56
N ASN A 74 -8.85 -7.68 2.68
CA ASN A 74 -8.71 -8.43 3.92
C ASN A 74 -7.26 -8.50 4.41
N ALA A 75 -6.88 -7.51 5.21
CA ALA A 75 -5.51 -7.39 5.72
C ALA A 75 -5.06 -8.54 6.66
N ARG A 76 -5.97 -9.44 7.08
CA ARG A 76 -5.62 -10.66 7.83
C ARG A 76 -4.89 -11.71 6.99
N LEU A 77 -4.92 -11.57 5.66
CA LEU A 77 -4.18 -12.44 4.74
C LEU A 77 -2.68 -12.12 4.66
N TYR A 78 -2.22 -11.09 5.39
CA TYR A 78 -0.80 -10.74 5.49
C TYR A 78 0.02 -11.87 6.10
N LYS A 79 1.08 -12.32 5.41
CA LYS A 79 2.06 -13.28 5.94
C LYS A 79 3.45 -12.68 5.90
N LYS A 80 4.12 -12.70 7.05
CA LYS A 80 5.50 -12.23 7.22
C LYS A 80 6.49 -13.36 6.92
N ASP A 81 7.72 -13.02 6.50
CA ASP A 81 8.84 -13.95 6.30
C ASP A 81 8.68 -14.94 5.14
N VAL A 82 8.07 -14.49 4.05
CA VAL A 82 7.75 -15.32 2.87
C VAL A 82 9.01 -15.88 2.20
N TYR A 83 10.09 -15.09 2.20
CA TYR A 83 11.34 -15.42 1.51
C TYR A 83 12.12 -16.61 2.09
N LYS A 84 11.69 -17.21 3.22
CA LYS A 84 12.38 -18.37 3.81
C LYS A 84 12.03 -19.71 3.18
N ARG A 85 11.03 -19.78 2.29
CA ARG A 85 10.54 -21.06 1.73
C ARG A 85 11.25 -21.54 0.46
N TYR A 86 12.01 -20.66 -0.20
CA TYR A 86 12.80 -21.00 -1.39
C TYR A 86 14.26 -20.61 -1.16
N PRO A 87 15.09 -21.49 -0.56
CA PRO A 87 16.52 -21.38 -0.77
C PRO A 87 16.76 -21.65 -2.26
N GLY A 88 17.35 -20.68 -2.95
CA GLY A 88 17.76 -20.84 -4.35
C GLY A 88 18.72 -22.00 -4.57
#